data_AF-A0A2V5V350-F1
#
_entry.id   AF-A0A2V5V350-F1
#
_cell.length_a   1.000
_cell.length_b   1.000
_cell.length_c   1.000
_cell.angle_alpha   90.00
_cell.angle_beta   90.00
_cell.angle_gamma   90.00
#
_symmetry.space_group_name_H-M   'P 1'
#
loop_
_entity.id
_entity.type
_entity.pdbx_description
1 polymer ?
#
loop_
_entity_poly.entity_id
_entity_poly.type
_entity_poly.pdbx_seq_one_letter_code
_entity_poly.pdbx_strand_id
1 'polypeptide(L)'
;MPTLSTFAGAIYLLQILASAFLAILFLQSGIDKVVDRRGNLEWLKGHFAKSPLAGVVPAMVIAITILEIAAGALSAIGCAVIFFTRDSTVAFYGAVISAVSIIALFFGQRLAKDYGGAAVLVPYFLLALSAIYLLAQR
;
A
#
# COMPACT_ATOMS: atom_id res chain seq x y z
N MET A 1 12.79 -5.05 30.32
CA MET A 1 12.23 -4.54 29.05
C MET A 1 11.27 -3.42 29.40
N PRO A 2 11.34 -2.24 28.78
CA PRO A 2 10.33 -1.20 29.02
C PRO A 2 8.95 -1.78 28.75
N THR A 3 7.98 -1.45 29.60
CA THR A 3 6.63 -2.00 29.51
C THR A 3 5.98 -1.54 28.21
N LEU A 4 5.49 -2.50 27.40
CA LEU A 4 4.80 -2.23 26.14
C LEU A 4 3.51 -1.42 26.33
N SER A 5 2.97 -1.38 27.56
CA SER A 5 1.83 -0.58 27.96
C SER A 5 2.13 0.92 28.15
N THR A 6 3.39 1.34 28.00
CA THR A 6 3.74 2.78 28.00
C THR A 6 3.36 3.44 26.67
N PHE A 7 3.19 4.77 26.67
CA PHE A 7 2.90 5.51 25.43
C PHE A 7 3.94 5.25 24.33
N ALA A 8 5.24 5.28 24.69
CA ALA A 8 6.32 4.96 23.76
C ALA A 8 6.25 3.50 23.27
N GLY A 9 5.94 2.55 24.16
CA GLY A 9 5.73 1.15 23.80
C GLY A 9 4.56 0.95 22.84
N ALA A 10 3.44 1.66 23.07
CA ALA A 10 2.28 1.63 22.19
C ALA A 10 2.60 2.19 20.80
N ILE A 11 3.29 3.34 20.71
CA ILE A 11 3.72 3.89 19.42
C ILE A 11 4.61 2.90 18.68
N TYR A 12 5.58 2.29 19.36
CA TYR A 12 6.45 1.27 18.76
C TYR A 12 5.66 0.07 18.21
N LEU A 13 4.68 -0.44 18.95
CA LEU A 13 3.81 -1.52 18.48
C LEU A 13 2.96 -1.09 17.26
N LEU A 14 2.40 0.11 17.30
CA LEU A 14 1.61 0.66 16.19
C LEU A 14 2.46 0.80 14.92
N GLN A 15 3.70 1.25 15.04
CA GLN A 15 4.64 1.36 13.92
C GLN A 15 4.92 -0.02 13.27
N ILE A 16 5.19 -1.06 14.08
CA ILE A 16 5.40 -2.42 13.58
C ILE A 16 4.14 -2.97 12.92
N LEU A 17 3.00 -2.90 13.60
CA LEU A 17 1.74 -3.48 13.11
C LEU A 17 1.26 -2.78 11.84
N ALA A 18 1.35 -1.45 11.76
CA ALA A 18 1.02 -0.71 10.55
C ALA A 18 1.95 -1.08 9.39
N SER A 19 3.26 -1.17 9.65
CA SER A 19 4.24 -1.54 8.62
C SER A 19 4.03 -2.97 8.12
N ALA A 20 3.76 -3.92 9.02
CA ALA A 20 3.45 -5.30 8.66
C ALA A 20 2.16 -5.41 7.86
N PHE A 21 1.11 -4.67 8.23
CA PHE A 21 -0.14 -4.65 7.49
C PHE A 21 0.06 -4.14 6.05
N LEU A 22 0.74 -3.01 5.90
CA LEU A 22 1.03 -2.44 4.58
C LEU A 22 1.91 -3.39 3.75
N ALA A 23 2.90 -4.03 4.37
CA ALA A 23 3.73 -5.04 3.72
C ALA A 23 2.88 -6.18 3.14
N ILE A 24 1.99 -6.79 3.94
CA ILE A 24 1.12 -7.88 3.50
C ILE A 24 0.20 -7.41 2.37
N LEU A 25 -0.51 -6.29 2.58
CA LEU A 25 -1.45 -5.75 1.60
C LEU A 25 -0.79 -5.56 0.23
N PHE A 26 0.36 -4.88 0.20
CA PHE A 26 0.99 -4.49 -1.05
C PHE A 26 1.86 -5.57 -1.68
N LEU A 27 2.56 -6.40 -0.89
CA LEU A 27 3.28 -7.54 -1.46
C LEU A 27 2.30 -8.56 -2.03
N GLN A 28 1.22 -8.90 -1.32
CA GLN A 28 0.23 -9.83 -1.86
C GLN A 28 -0.39 -9.28 -3.16
N SER A 29 -0.81 -8.00 -3.17
CA SER A 29 -1.38 -7.35 -4.36
C SER A 29 -0.41 -7.26 -5.54
N GLY A 30 0.86 -6.93 -5.28
CA GLY A 30 1.89 -6.78 -6.30
C GLY A 30 2.38 -8.11 -6.85
N ILE A 31 2.62 -9.10 -5.98
CA ILE A 31 3.06 -10.45 -6.39
C ILE A 31 1.97 -11.14 -7.23
N ASP A 32 0.70 -11.02 -6.84
CA ASP A 32 -0.42 -11.56 -7.62
C ASP A 32 -0.42 -11.03 -9.07
N LYS A 33 -0.20 -9.72 -9.27
CA LYS A 33 -0.12 -9.11 -10.60
C LYS A 33 1.08 -9.56 -11.44
N VAL A 34 2.16 -10.00 -10.79
CA VAL A 34 3.33 -10.55 -11.48
C VAL A 34 3.08 -12.02 -11.85
N VAL A 35 2.53 -12.81 -10.93
CA VAL A 35 2.33 -14.26 -11.11
C VAL A 35 1.15 -14.54 -12.04
N ASP A 36 -0.01 -13.92 -11.83
CA ASP A 36 -1.18 -14.01 -12.70
C ASP A 36 -1.39 -12.71 -13.50
N ARG A 37 -0.36 -12.33 -14.25
CA ARG A 37 -0.39 -11.12 -15.08
C ARG A 37 -1.46 -11.18 -16.17
N ARG A 38 -1.68 -12.35 -16.78
CA ARG A 38 -2.65 -12.52 -17.88
C ARG A 38 -4.08 -12.39 -17.36
N GLY A 39 -4.42 -13.09 -16.27
CA GLY A 39 -5.76 -13.00 -15.67
C GLY A 39 -6.07 -11.58 -15.20
N ASN A 40 -5.12 -10.93 -14.52
CA ASN A 40 -5.25 -9.53 -14.10
C ASN A 40 -5.48 -8.58 -15.29
N LEU A 41 -4.72 -8.73 -16.38
CA LEU A 41 -4.88 -7.89 -17.57
C LEU A 41 -6.24 -8.11 -18.26
N GLU A 42 -6.71 -9.35 -18.37
CA GLU A 42 -8.02 -9.65 -18.97
C GLU A 42 -9.17 -9.08 -18.14
N TRP A 43 -9.14 -9.28 -16.83
CA TRP A 43 -10.14 -8.72 -15.92
C TRP A 43 -10.16 -7.19 -15.98
N LEU A 44 -8.99 -6.53 -15.90
CA LEU A 44 -8.88 -5.07 -15.93
C LEU A 44 -9.31 -4.47 -17.27
N LYS A 45 -9.02 -5.13 -18.40
CA LYS A 45 -9.51 -4.67 -19.70
C LYS A 45 -11.04 -4.65 -19.75
N GLY A 46 -11.69 -5.67 -19.18
CA GLY A 46 -13.14 -5.70 -19.03
C GLY A 46 -13.66 -4.61 -18.10
N HIS A 47 -13.05 -4.48 -16.92
CA HIS A 47 -13.43 -3.49 -15.89
C HIS A 47 -13.34 -2.05 -16.41
N PHE A 48 -12.26 -1.71 -17.13
CA PHE A 48 -12.02 -0.37 -17.65
C PHE A 48 -12.56 -0.14 -19.07
N ALA A 49 -13.27 -1.09 -19.69
CA ALA A 49 -13.67 -1.03 -21.09
C ALA A 49 -14.50 0.21 -21.47
N LYS A 50 -15.30 0.74 -20.54
CA LYS A 50 -16.14 1.94 -20.74
C LYS A 50 -15.53 3.22 -20.14
N SER A 51 -14.29 3.15 -19.69
CA SER A 51 -13.58 4.25 -19.04
C SER A 51 -12.64 4.96 -20.03
N PRO A 52 -12.20 6.20 -19.70
CA PRO A 52 -11.15 6.87 -20.47
C PRO A 52 -9.80 6.12 -20.49
N LEU A 53 -9.63 5.12 -19.62
CA LEU A 53 -8.38 4.39 -19.43
C LEU A 53 -8.28 3.10 -20.25
N ALA A 54 -9.32 2.74 -21.02
CA ALA A 54 -9.41 1.46 -21.73
C ALA A 54 -8.17 1.17 -22.61
N GLY A 55 -7.60 2.19 -23.26
CA GLY A 55 -6.44 2.06 -24.14
C GLY A 55 -5.09 1.95 -23.41
N VAL A 56 -5.02 2.29 -22.12
CA VAL A 56 -3.77 2.36 -21.35
C VAL A 56 -3.72 1.37 -20.18
N VAL A 57 -4.72 0.49 -20.07
CA VAL A 57 -4.79 -0.55 -19.01
C VAL A 57 -3.47 -1.33 -18.84
N PRO A 58 -2.79 -1.81 -19.90
CA PRO A 58 -1.54 -2.56 -19.73
C PRO A 58 -0.43 -1.73 -19.08
N ALA A 59 -0.32 -0.46 -19.43
CA ALA A 59 0.66 0.45 -18.85
C ALA A 59 0.33 0.77 -17.38
N MET A 60 -0.96 0.97 -17.07
CA MET A 60 -1.42 1.17 -15.70
C MET A 60 -1.10 -0.02 -14.80
N VAL A 61 -1.31 -1.25 -15.28
CA VAL A 61 -0.99 -2.47 -14.52
C VAL A 61 0.49 -2.53 -14.17
N ILE A 62 1.38 -2.21 -15.12
CA ILE A 62 2.82 -2.20 -14.86
C ILE A 62 3.16 -1.14 -13.83
N ALA A 63 2.67 0.09 -14.02
CA ALA A 63 2.96 1.21 -13.12
C ALA A 63 2.47 0.92 -11.69
N ILE A 64 1.25 0.40 -11.54
CA ILE A 64 0.71 0.11 -10.21
C ILE A 64 1.44 -1.07 -9.57
N THR A 65 1.79 -2.11 -10.33
CA THR A 65 2.55 -3.26 -9.80
C THR A 65 3.91 -2.82 -9.25
N ILE A 66 4.61 -1.88 -9.92
CA ILE A 66 5.88 -1.33 -9.43
C ILE A 66 5.66 -0.58 -8.11
N LEU A 67 4.63 0.27 -8.04
CA LEU A 67 4.31 1.01 -6.81
C LEU A 67 3.95 0.08 -5.65
N GLU A 68 3.14 -0.95 -5.91
CA GLU A 68 2.73 -1.92 -4.89
C GLU A 68 3.91 -2.75 -4.41
N ILE A 69 4.76 -3.27 -5.30
CA ILE A 69 5.95 -4.03 -4.89
C ILE A 69 6.91 -3.13 -4.09
N ALA A 70 7.13 -1.89 -4.52
CA ALA A 70 7.98 -0.94 -3.80
C ALA A 70 7.40 -0.60 -2.42
N ALA A 71 6.10 -0.29 -2.33
CA ALA A 71 5.40 -0.05 -1.07
C ALA A 71 5.54 -1.25 -0.12
N GLY A 72 5.20 -2.44 -0.61
CA GLY A 72 5.23 -3.67 0.17
C GLY A 72 6.65 -4.03 0.65
N ALA A 73 7.64 -3.93 -0.22
CA ALA A 73 9.04 -4.21 0.11
C ALA A 73 9.60 -3.22 1.13
N LEU A 74 9.39 -1.91 0.94
CA LEU A 74 9.85 -0.90 1.90
C LEU A 74 9.15 -1.05 3.26
N SER A 75 7.85 -1.34 3.28
CA SER A 75 7.12 -1.61 4.51
C SER A 75 7.60 -2.89 5.21
N ALA A 76 7.92 -3.94 4.47
CA ALA A 76 8.45 -5.19 5.04
C ALA A 76 9.86 -5.01 5.61
N ILE A 77 10.77 -4.42 4.84
CA ILE A 77 12.14 -4.12 5.27
C ILE A 77 12.09 -3.14 6.45
N GLY A 78 11.28 -2.09 6.36
CA GLY A 78 11.07 -1.11 7.41
C GLY A 78 10.55 -1.73 8.70
N CYS A 79 9.61 -2.67 8.62
CA CYS A 79 9.13 -3.43 9.78
C CYS A 79 10.28 -4.17 10.49
N ALA A 80 11.13 -4.86 9.73
CA ALA A 80 12.31 -5.53 10.28
C ALA A 80 13.31 -4.54 10.88
N VAL A 81 13.59 -3.42 10.20
CA VAL A 81 14.49 -2.37 10.69
C VAL A 81 13.98 -1.78 12.00
N ILE A 82 12.70 -1.45 12.11
CA ILE A 82 12.09 -0.98 13.38
C ILE A 82 12.30 -2.01 14.49
N PHE A 83 12.12 -3.30 14.18
CA PHE A 83 12.29 -4.37 15.15
C PHE A 83 13.71 -4.43 15.72
N PHE A 84 14.73 -4.37 14.85
CA PHE A 84 16.14 -4.56 15.23
C PHE A 84 16.86 -3.28 15.65
N THR A 85 16.58 -2.14 15.00
CA THR A 85 17.35 -0.90 15.17
C THR A 85 16.52 0.25 15.75
N ARG A 86 15.19 0.09 15.87
CA ARG A 86 14.24 1.14 16.27
C ARG A 86 14.15 2.33 15.30
N ASP A 87 14.72 2.20 14.10
CA ASP A 87 14.64 3.23 13.06
C ASP A 87 13.40 3.03 12.19
N SER A 88 12.52 4.05 12.13
CA SER A 88 11.29 4.05 11.34
C SER A 88 11.41 4.61 9.92
N THR A 89 12.60 5.08 9.51
CA THR A 89 12.80 5.82 8.25
C THR A 89 12.36 5.03 7.02
N VAL A 90 12.78 3.76 6.93
CA VAL A 90 12.46 2.92 5.77
C VAL A 90 10.96 2.61 5.71
N ALA A 91 10.35 2.30 6.85
CA ALA A 91 8.92 2.07 6.95
C ALA A 91 8.09 3.32 6.61
N PHE A 92 8.58 4.50 7.00
CA PHE A 92 7.96 5.78 6.66
C PHE A 92 7.86 5.95 5.13
N TYR A 93 8.95 5.71 4.39
CA TYR A 93 8.90 5.75 2.93
C TYR A 93 7.97 4.68 2.36
N GLY A 94 7.95 3.47 2.94
CA GLY A 94 6.97 2.43 2.58
C GLY A 94 5.52 2.90 2.74
N ALA A 95 5.19 3.59 3.83
CA ALA A 95 3.86 4.16 4.08
C ALA A 95 3.51 5.31 3.10
N VAL A 96 4.48 6.15 2.74
CA VAL A 96 4.28 7.20 1.72
C VAL A 96 3.97 6.59 0.35
N ILE A 97 4.77 5.63 -0.11
CA ILE A 97 4.52 4.96 -1.40
C ILE A 97 3.21 4.16 -1.36
N SER A 98 2.85 3.57 -0.22
CA SER A 98 1.55 2.95 0.00
C SER A 98 0.39 3.93 -0.24
N ALA A 99 0.45 5.12 0.35
CA ALA A 99 -0.57 6.15 0.16
C ALA A 99 -0.67 6.60 -1.30
N VAL A 100 0.48 6.78 -1.98
CA VAL A 100 0.54 7.09 -3.42
C VAL A 100 -0.11 5.99 -4.25
N SER A 101 0.18 4.73 -3.95
CA SER A 101 -0.42 3.58 -4.64
C SER A 101 -1.93 3.54 -4.47
N ILE A 102 -2.45 3.82 -3.27
CA ILE A 102 -3.90 3.85 -3.00
C ILE A 102 -4.57 5.02 -3.75
N ILE A 103 -3.93 6.18 -3.82
CA ILE A 103 -4.44 7.31 -4.62
C ILE A 103 -4.54 6.92 -6.10
N ALA A 104 -3.53 6.26 -6.65
CA ALA A 104 -3.55 5.79 -8.04
C ALA A 104 -4.67 4.77 -8.30
N LEU A 105 -4.84 3.79 -7.39
CA LEU A 105 -5.94 2.83 -7.44
C LEU A 105 -7.30 3.53 -7.36
N PHE A 106 -7.47 4.42 -6.38
CA PHE A 106 -8.71 5.18 -6.18
C PHE A 106 -9.07 5.99 -7.42
N PHE A 107 -8.10 6.69 -8.00
CA PHE A 107 -8.29 7.42 -9.25
C PHE A 107 -8.78 6.52 -10.39
N GLY A 108 -8.17 5.34 -10.56
CA GLY A 108 -8.65 4.33 -11.50
C GLY A 108 -10.11 3.97 -11.26
N GLN A 109 -10.48 3.61 -10.03
CA GLN A 109 -11.86 3.28 -9.67
C GLN A 109 -12.85 4.42 -9.96
N ARG A 110 -12.46 5.68 -9.69
CA ARG A 110 -13.28 6.86 -10.01
C ARG A 110 -13.50 7.02 -11.51
N LEU A 111 -12.47 6.82 -12.34
CA LEU A 111 -12.57 6.91 -13.80
C LEU A 111 -13.35 5.73 -14.42
N ALA A 112 -13.29 4.56 -13.81
CA ALA A 112 -14.12 3.40 -14.16
C ALA A 112 -15.59 3.55 -13.70
N LYS A 113 -15.90 4.60 -12.92
CA LYS A 113 -17.20 4.79 -12.24
C LYS A 113 -17.53 3.63 -11.29
N ASP A 114 -16.52 2.92 -10.79
CA ASP A 114 -16.68 1.96 -9.71
C ASP A 114 -16.57 2.67 -8.35
N TYR A 115 -17.72 3.17 -7.88
CA TYR A 115 -17.81 3.85 -6.59
C TYR A 115 -17.64 2.88 -5.40
N GLY A 116 -18.03 1.61 -5.58
CA GLY A 116 -17.89 0.59 -4.55
C GLY A 116 -16.43 0.24 -4.32
N GLY A 117 -15.70 -0.06 -5.41
CA GLY A 117 -14.26 -0.29 -5.37
C GLY A 117 -13.50 0.91 -4.81
N ALA A 118 -13.87 2.13 -5.19
CA ALA A 118 -13.28 3.35 -4.62
C ALA A 118 -13.50 3.49 -3.10
N ALA A 119 -14.69 3.15 -2.60
CA ALA A 119 -15.01 3.24 -1.17
C ALA A 119 -14.20 2.26 -0.32
N VAL A 120 -13.94 1.05 -0.82
CA VAL A 120 -13.14 0.01 -0.13
C VAL A 120 -11.69 0.46 0.10
N LEU A 121 -11.17 1.38 -0.72
CA LEU A 121 -9.81 1.90 -0.59
C LEU A 121 -9.65 2.94 0.53
N VAL A 122 -10.73 3.58 0.97
CA VAL A 122 -10.69 4.67 1.96
C VAL A 122 -10.11 4.21 3.32
N PRO A 123 -10.51 3.07 3.90
CA PRO A 123 -9.90 2.57 5.13
C PRO A 123 -8.40 2.30 5.01
N TYR A 124 -7.94 1.73 3.89
CA TYR A 124 -6.50 1.52 3.66
C TYR A 124 -5.75 2.84 3.52
N PHE A 125 -6.37 3.85 2.90
CA PHE A 125 -5.79 5.17 2.80
C PHE A 125 -5.63 5.83 4.17
N LEU A 126 -6.67 5.77 5.01
CA LEU A 126 -6.61 6.27 6.38
C LEU A 126 -5.52 5.56 7.19
N LEU A 127 -5.40 4.24 7.06
CA LEU A 127 -4.31 3.48 7.70
C LEU A 127 -2.94 3.96 7.22
N ALA A 128 -2.74 4.18 5.92
CA ALA A 128 -1.48 4.68 5.38
C ALA A 128 -1.15 6.08 5.91
N LEU A 129 -2.12 6.99 6.01
CA LEU A 129 -1.94 8.31 6.61
C LEU A 129 -1.59 8.21 8.10
N SER A 130 -2.26 7.35 8.86
CA SER A 130 -1.92 7.09 10.26
C SER A 130 -0.51 6.52 10.39
N ALA A 131 -0.10 5.61 9.50
CA ALA A 131 1.25 5.06 9.48
C ALA A 131 2.30 6.14 9.23
N ILE A 132 2.09 7.03 8.26
CA ILE A 132 2.98 8.18 7.98
C ILE A 132 3.16 9.03 9.24
N TYR A 133 2.05 9.36 9.92
CA TYR A 133 2.10 10.14 11.17
C TYR A 133 2.86 9.42 12.29
N LEU A 134 2.63 8.12 12.48
CA LEU A 134 3.26 7.34 13.53
C LEU A 134 4.75 7.06 13.27
N LEU A 135 5.16 6.96 12.01
CA LEU A 135 6.53 6.62 11.60
C LEU A 135 7.41 7.86 11.42
N ALA A 136 6.83 9.06 11.38
CA ALA A 136 7.56 10.31 11.31
C ALA A 136 8.51 10.44 12.51
N GLN A 137 9.80 10.67 12.22
CA GLN A 137 10.80 10.92 13.25
C GLN A 137 10.53 12.29 13.90
N ARG A 138 10.74 12.36 15.22
CA ARG A 138 10.67 13.59 16.00
C ARG A 138 12.06 14.18 16.19
#